data_AF-A0AAN7VFG9-F1
#
_entry.id   AF-A0AAN7VFG9-F1
#
_cell.length_a   1.000
_cell.length_b   1.000
_cell.length_c   1.000
_cell.angle_alpha   90.00
_cell.angle_beta   90.00
_cell.angle_gamma   90.00
#
_symmetry.space_group_name_H-M   'P 1'
#
loop_
_entity.id
_entity.type
_entity.pdbx_description
1 polymer ?
#
loop_
_entity_poly.entity_id
_entity_poly.type
_entity_poly.pdbx_seq_one_letter_code
_entity_poly.pdbx_strand_id
1 'polypeptide(L)'
;MLCYIGQLSLYCFLGTCVPFLVSIMYNYHNFKFYGSYYLLPVIYFILVNVIAALIYKRHAYKVAARSVNLGFVLAVGVYLRVVAPDHIKIFGVYMCVLSIFHYTEFLCMAYIQPKLVSVDSFVINHSMQYSIAAFASWIEFFVESYFCPEMKKTYLVSDIGLVICIVGELLRKAAMLTASSNFNHLVQCEKADDHVLVTHGVYGIFRHPSYLILANPICMLSYTVACWMFFKERITIEEIMLLNFFGQQYCDYQQKVRTGLPFIDGYKI
;
A
#
# COMPACT_ATOMS: atom_id res chain seq x y z
N MET A 1 22.23 -1.58 -1.34
CA MET A 1 22.18 -1.00 -2.71
C MET A 1 20.98 -1.61 -3.44
N LEU A 2 20.12 -0.81 -4.07
CA LEU A 2 18.94 -1.32 -4.79
C LEU A 2 19.36 -2.21 -5.97
N CYS A 3 18.65 -3.33 -6.15
CA CYS A 3 18.85 -4.22 -7.29
C CYS A 3 18.35 -3.58 -8.60
N TYR A 4 18.72 -4.16 -9.74
CA TYR A 4 18.36 -3.63 -11.06
C TYR A 4 16.86 -3.40 -11.24
N ILE A 5 16.02 -4.36 -10.86
CA ILE A 5 14.56 -4.23 -10.96
C ILE A 5 13.98 -3.20 -9.98
N GLY A 6 14.64 -2.99 -8.84
CA GLY A 6 14.32 -1.90 -7.92
C GLY A 6 14.63 -0.53 -8.52
N GLN A 7 15.82 -0.36 -9.09
CA GLN A 7 16.22 0.87 -9.78
C GLN A 7 15.29 1.17 -10.97
N LEU A 8 15.00 0.16 -11.80
CA LEU A 8 14.03 0.23 -12.89
C LEU A 8 12.68 0.77 -12.41
N SER A 9 12.14 0.19 -11.33
CA SER A 9 10.86 0.60 -10.77
C SER A 9 10.87 2.07 -10.32
N LEU A 10 11.97 2.51 -9.71
CA LEU A 10 12.16 3.89 -9.25
C LEU A 10 12.21 4.89 -10.40
N TYR A 11 12.98 4.61 -11.45
CA TYR A 11 13.02 5.46 -12.62
C TYR A 11 11.67 5.51 -13.34
N CYS A 12 10.97 4.39 -13.46
CA CYS A 12 9.63 4.34 -14.07
C CYS A 12 8.59 5.12 -13.26
N PHE A 13 8.60 4.95 -11.94
CA PHE A 13 7.67 5.62 -11.03
C PHE A 13 7.87 7.14 -11.03
N LEU A 14 9.10 7.60 -10.78
CA LEU A 14 9.42 9.03 -10.75
C LEU A 14 9.35 9.68 -12.14
N GLY A 15 9.80 8.97 -13.17
CA GLY A 15 9.77 9.42 -14.56
C GLY A 15 8.36 9.56 -15.13
N THR A 16 7.36 8.97 -14.47
CA THR A 16 5.94 9.20 -14.79
C THR A 16 5.33 10.26 -13.88
N CYS A 17 5.55 10.13 -12.56
CA CYS A 17 4.91 10.98 -11.55
C CYS A 17 5.30 12.46 -11.72
N VAL A 18 6.60 12.77 -11.77
CA VAL A 18 7.09 14.15 -11.77
C VAL A 18 6.72 14.88 -13.07
N PRO A 19 6.99 14.34 -14.27
CA PRO A 19 6.67 15.06 -15.50
C PRO A 19 5.17 15.23 -15.70
N PHE A 20 4.35 14.24 -15.32
CA PHE A 20 2.90 14.38 -15.39
C PHE A 20 2.39 15.49 -14.48
N LEU A 21 2.83 15.51 -13.22
CA LEU A 21 2.39 16.51 -12.25
C LEU A 21 2.78 17.93 -12.69
N VAL A 22 4.00 18.11 -13.19
CA VAL A 22 4.45 19.40 -13.75
C VAL A 22 3.59 19.81 -14.95
N SER A 23 3.37 18.89 -15.89
CA SER A 23 2.58 19.16 -17.11
C SER A 23 1.14 19.55 -16.79
N ILE A 24 0.47 18.79 -15.92
CA ILE A 24 -0.94 19.04 -15.60
C ILE A 24 -1.13 20.30 -14.75
N MET A 25 -0.21 20.60 -13.83
CA MET A 25 -0.23 21.84 -13.05
C MET A 25 0.06 23.06 -13.90
N TYR A 26 0.99 22.94 -14.86
CA TYR A 26 1.25 23.98 -15.84
C TYR A 26 0.03 24.23 -16.73
N ASN A 27 -0.64 23.15 -17.17
CA ASN A 27 -1.88 23.25 -17.92
C ASN A 27 -2.97 23.99 -17.13
N TYR A 28 -3.16 23.64 -15.85
CA TYR A 28 -4.13 24.28 -14.97
C TYR A 28 -3.90 25.79 -14.78
N HIS A 29 -2.66 26.23 -14.60
CA HIS A 29 -2.37 27.65 -14.38
C HIS A 29 -2.44 28.48 -15.68
N ASN A 30 -2.00 27.92 -16.81
CA ASN A 30 -1.79 28.69 -18.03
C ASN A 30 -2.89 28.52 -19.09
N PHE A 31 -3.62 27.40 -19.08
CA PHE A 31 -4.62 27.08 -20.10
C PHE A 31 -5.99 26.82 -19.46
N LYS A 32 -6.93 27.76 -19.63
CA LYS A 32 -8.32 27.60 -19.16
C LYS A 32 -9.19 26.74 -20.08
N PHE A 33 -8.59 25.80 -20.81
CA PHE A 33 -9.34 24.92 -21.71
C PHE A 33 -9.83 23.70 -20.92
N TYR A 34 -11.11 23.69 -20.53
CA TYR A 34 -11.66 22.63 -19.68
C TYR A 34 -11.50 21.21 -20.26
N GLY A 35 -11.46 21.07 -21.59
CA GLY A 35 -11.22 19.78 -22.24
C GLY A 35 -9.81 19.21 -22.00
N SER A 36 -8.78 20.05 -21.78
CA SER A 36 -7.42 19.55 -21.56
C SER A 36 -7.26 18.90 -20.20
N TYR A 37 -8.06 19.27 -19.20
CA TYR A 37 -8.02 18.64 -17.88
C TYR A 37 -8.41 17.16 -17.87
N TYR A 38 -9.27 16.75 -18.81
CA TYR A 38 -9.71 15.36 -18.94
C TYR A 38 -8.91 14.61 -20.00
N LEU A 39 -8.59 15.26 -21.11
CA LEU A 39 -7.90 14.63 -22.23
C LEU A 39 -6.40 14.41 -21.95
N LEU A 40 -5.73 15.35 -21.28
CA LEU A 40 -4.29 15.26 -20.99
C LEU A 40 -3.94 14.05 -20.11
N PRO A 41 -4.65 13.76 -19.00
CA PRO A 41 -4.42 12.53 -18.23
C PRO A 41 -4.57 11.26 -19.07
N VAL A 42 -5.60 11.18 -19.93
CA VAL A 42 -5.87 9.99 -20.75
C VAL A 42 -4.76 9.78 -21.77
N ILE A 43 -4.39 10.83 -22.52
CA ILE A 43 -3.31 10.76 -23.50
C ILE A 43 -2.00 10.39 -22.81
N TYR A 44 -1.69 11.05 -21.68
CA TYR A 44 -0.46 10.79 -20.95
C TYR A 44 -0.40 9.33 -20.46
N PHE A 45 -1.48 8.81 -19.87
CA PHE A 45 -1.57 7.42 -19.41
C PHE A 45 -1.30 6.42 -20.53
N ILE A 46 -1.93 6.61 -21.70
CA ILE A 46 -1.72 5.75 -22.86
C ILE A 46 -0.26 5.84 -23.32
N LEU A 47 0.27 7.06 -23.46
CA LEU A 47 1.62 7.31 -23.93
C LEU A 47 2.67 6.62 -23.04
N VAL A 48 2.61 6.79 -21.72
CA VAL A 48 3.62 6.21 -20.82
C VAL A 48 3.55 4.68 -20.78
N ASN A 49 2.36 4.08 -20.89
CA ASN A 49 2.22 2.63 -20.96
C ASN A 49 2.73 2.08 -22.30
N VAL A 50 2.47 2.76 -23.42
CA VAL A 50 3.02 2.40 -24.73
C VAL A 50 4.54 2.51 -24.73
N ILE A 51 5.10 3.61 -24.22
CA ILE A 51 6.56 3.78 -24.09
C ILE A 51 7.15 2.66 -23.23
N ALA A 52 6.56 2.35 -22.08
CA ALA A 52 7.02 1.25 -21.22
C ALA A 52 6.97 -0.11 -21.94
N ALA A 53 5.95 -0.37 -22.75
CA ALA A 53 5.82 -1.60 -23.54
C ALA A 53 6.82 -1.70 -24.69
N LEU A 54 7.24 -0.57 -25.26
CA LEU A 54 8.24 -0.51 -26.33
C LEU A 54 9.66 -0.67 -25.79
N ILE A 55 9.98 -0.04 -24.65
CA ILE A 55 11.31 -0.05 -24.05
C ILE A 55 11.60 -1.37 -23.34
N TYR A 56 10.65 -1.88 -22.54
CA TYR A 56 10.88 -3.02 -21.66
C TYR A 56 10.19 -4.28 -22.17
N LYS A 57 10.79 -5.45 -21.90
CA LYS A 57 10.28 -6.76 -22.33
C LYS A 57 10.08 -7.70 -21.14
N ARG A 58 9.16 -8.67 -21.30
CA ARG A 58 8.92 -9.79 -20.36
C ARG A 58 8.73 -9.31 -18.90
N HIS A 59 9.62 -9.72 -18.00
CA HIS A 59 9.54 -9.42 -16.58
C HIS A 59 9.76 -7.94 -16.27
N ALA A 60 10.74 -7.30 -16.92
CA ALA A 60 11.02 -5.88 -16.74
C ALA A 60 9.81 -5.01 -17.11
N TYR A 61 9.09 -5.38 -18.20
CA TYR A 61 7.86 -4.69 -18.58
C TYR A 61 6.79 -4.77 -17.49
N LYS A 62 6.58 -5.95 -16.87
CA LYS A 62 5.57 -6.11 -15.82
C LYS A 62 5.84 -5.21 -14.61
N VAL A 63 7.11 -5.04 -14.23
CA VAL A 63 7.53 -4.14 -13.14
C VAL A 63 7.38 -2.68 -13.58
N ALA A 64 7.86 -2.33 -14.77
CA ALA A 64 7.78 -0.99 -15.32
C ALA A 64 6.31 -0.51 -15.42
N ALA A 65 5.43 -1.30 -16.03
CA ALA A 65 4.01 -0.95 -16.20
C ALA A 65 3.32 -0.64 -14.85
N ARG A 66 3.55 -1.45 -13.82
CA ARG A 66 3.00 -1.21 -12.47
C ARG A 66 3.59 0.05 -11.83
N SER A 67 4.89 0.25 -11.98
CA SER A 67 5.59 1.43 -11.44
C SER A 67 5.11 2.73 -12.10
N VAL A 68 4.99 2.72 -13.44
CA VAL A 68 4.43 3.83 -14.23
C VAL A 68 2.99 4.12 -13.79
N ASN A 69 2.14 3.09 -13.69
CA ASN A 69 0.74 3.28 -13.31
C ASN A 69 0.58 3.79 -11.88
N LEU A 70 1.36 3.29 -10.92
CA LEU A 70 1.36 3.82 -9.55
C LEU A 70 1.86 5.28 -9.52
N GLY A 71 2.93 5.59 -10.26
CA GLY A 71 3.44 6.97 -10.37
C GLY A 71 2.41 7.93 -10.97
N PHE A 72 1.68 7.48 -11.99
CA PHE A 72 0.56 8.22 -12.57
C PHE A 72 -0.58 8.42 -11.57
N VAL A 73 -1.02 7.38 -10.86
CA VAL A 73 -2.06 7.45 -9.82
C VAL A 73 -1.67 8.42 -8.71
N LEU A 74 -0.41 8.42 -8.27
CA LEU A 74 0.09 9.37 -7.27
C LEU A 74 -0.04 10.81 -7.77
N ALA A 75 0.42 11.08 -8.99
CA ALA A 75 0.38 12.42 -9.56
C ALA A 75 -1.07 12.91 -9.82
N VAL A 76 -1.97 12.03 -10.26
CA VAL A 76 -3.42 12.32 -10.35
C VAL A 76 -3.98 12.62 -8.95
N GLY A 77 -3.63 11.84 -7.94
CA GLY A 77 -4.07 12.05 -6.56
C GLY A 77 -3.67 13.43 -6.02
N VAL A 78 -2.41 13.82 -6.23
CA VAL A 78 -1.91 15.16 -5.86
C VAL A 78 -2.66 16.25 -6.62
N TYR A 79 -2.86 16.06 -7.93
CA TYR A 79 -3.62 17.01 -8.75
C TYR A 79 -5.06 17.19 -8.25
N LEU A 80 -5.77 16.10 -7.96
CA LEU A 80 -7.13 16.16 -7.43
C LEU A 80 -7.19 16.86 -6.06
N ARG A 81 -6.22 16.61 -5.17
CA ARG A 81 -6.19 17.29 -3.87
C ARG A 81 -6.06 18.81 -4.00
N VAL A 82 -5.29 19.29 -4.97
CA VAL A 82 -5.03 20.72 -5.16
C VAL A 82 -6.18 21.40 -5.92
N VAL A 83 -6.66 20.77 -7.00
CA VAL A 83 -7.50 21.43 -8.01
C VAL A 83 -8.98 21.03 -7.93
N ALA A 84 -9.30 19.83 -7.47
CA ALA A 84 -10.68 19.35 -7.49
C ALA A 84 -11.58 20.14 -6.51
N PRO A 85 -12.91 20.13 -6.72
CA PRO A 85 -13.85 20.66 -5.74
C PRO A 85 -13.69 20.01 -4.36
N ASP A 86 -14.05 20.73 -3.30
CA ASP A 86 -13.78 20.34 -1.90
C ASP A 86 -14.25 18.93 -1.53
N HIS A 87 -15.41 18.51 -2.04
CA HIS A 87 -16.01 17.19 -1.83
C HIS A 87 -15.23 16.04 -2.49
N ILE A 88 -14.37 16.33 -3.48
CA ILE A 88 -13.55 15.34 -4.21
C ILE A 88 -12.10 15.32 -3.71
N LYS A 89 -11.60 16.41 -3.10
CA LYS A 89 -10.20 16.52 -2.65
C LYS A 89 -9.73 15.38 -1.75
N ILE A 90 -10.62 14.79 -0.94
CA ILE A 90 -10.33 13.64 -0.07
C ILE A 90 -9.94 12.41 -0.88
N PHE A 91 -10.60 12.17 -2.01
CA PHE A 91 -10.28 11.04 -2.89
C PHE A 91 -8.86 11.15 -3.46
N GLY A 92 -8.40 12.36 -3.76
CA GLY A 92 -7.02 12.62 -4.18
C GLY A 92 -6.00 12.16 -3.13
N VAL A 93 -6.26 12.42 -1.84
CA VAL A 93 -5.42 11.95 -0.73
C VAL A 93 -5.42 10.42 -0.64
N TYR A 94 -6.60 9.80 -0.74
CA TYR A 94 -6.73 8.34 -0.77
C TYR A 94 -5.89 7.71 -1.89
N MET A 95 -5.95 8.24 -3.11
CA MET A 95 -5.15 7.77 -4.24
C MET A 95 -3.64 7.88 -3.97
N CYS A 96 -3.20 8.97 -3.32
CA CYS A 96 -1.80 9.14 -2.93
C CYS A 96 -1.36 8.06 -1.94
N VAL A 97 -2.13 7.85 -0.87
CA VAL A 97 -1.84 6.83 0.15
C VAL A 97 -1.77 5.44 -0.47
N LEU A 98 -2.75 5.08 -1.29
CA LEU A 98 -2.81 3.78 -1.95
C LEU A 98 -1.60 3.56 -2.87
N SER A 99 -1.26 4.56 -3.69
CA SER A 99 -0.12 4.47 -4.60
C SER A 99 1.21 4.33 -3.85
N ILE A 100 1.42 5.16 -2.82
CA ILE A 100 2.63 5.12 -1.99
C ILE A 100 2.75 3.77 -1.30
N PHE A 101 1.67 3.25 -0.71
CA PHE A 101 1.67 1.96 -0.02
C PHE A 101 2.16 0.82 -0.92
N HIS A 102 1.54 0.67 -2.10
CA HIS A 102 1.88 -0.41 -3.04
C HIS A 102 3.27 -0.26 -3.65
N TYR A 103 3.68 0.96 -3.96
CA TYR A 103 4.97 1.21 -4.57
C TYR A 103 6.13 1.00 -3.60
N THR A 104 6.00 1.53 -2.38
CA THR A 104 7.04 1.43 -1.35
C THR A 104 7.15 0.01 -0.77
N GLU A 105 6.08 -0.79 -0.80
CA GLU A 105 6.15 -2.23 -0.54
C GLU A 105 7.13 -2.93 -1.48
N PHE A 106 6.92 -2.77 -2.79
CA PHE A 106 7.82 -3.32 -3.79
C PHE A 106 9.25 -2.81 -3.62
N LEU A 107 9.42 -1.50 -3.38
CA LEU A 107 10.74 -0.89 -3.24
C LEU A 107 11.48 -1.40 -2.00
N CYS A 108 10.78 -1.59 -0.88
CA CYS A 108 11.34 -2.18 0.33
C CYS A 108 11.77 -3.62 0.09
N MET A 109 10.93 -4.43 -0.58
CA MET A 109 11.31 -5.80 -0.95
C MET A 109 12.52 -5.86 -1.87
N ALA A 110 12.58 -4.97 -2.87
CA ALA A 110 13.72 -4.85 -3.77
C ALA A 110 15.02 -4.50 -3.03
N TYR A 111 14.92 -3.85 -1.87
CA TYR A 111 16.05 -3.52 -1.01
C TYR A 111 16.43 -4.67 -0.06
N ILE A 112 15.46 -5.25 0.66
CA ILE A 112 15.72 -6.26 1.71
C ILE A 112 15.93 -7.66 1.16
N GLN A 113 15.22 -8.05 0.10
CA GLN A 113 15.29 -9.37 -0.52
C GLN A 113 15.38 -9.29 -2.06
N PRO A 114 16.50 -8.81 -2.62
CA PRO A 114 16.71 -8.66 -4.06
C PRO A 114 16.49 -9.92 -4.90
N LYS A 115 16.68 -11.11 -4.32
CA LYS A 115 16.55 -12.39 -5.01
C LYS A 115 15.11 -12.89 -5.11
N LEU A 116 14.23 -12.43 -4.22
CA LEU A 116 12.84 -12.91 -4.11
C LEU A 116 11.82 -11.88 -4.58
N VAL A 117 12.21 -10.61 -4.74
CA VAL A 117 11.31 -9.56 -5.22
C VAL A 117 10.73 -9.92 -6.59
N SER A 118 9.41 -9.84 -6.69
CA SER A 118 8.67 -10.18 -7.89
C SER A 118 7.58 -9.15 -8.14
N VAL A 119 6.83 -9.35 -9.22
CA VAL A 119 5.67 -8.53 -9.57
C VAL A 119 4.58 -8.56 -8.48
N ASP A 120 4.55 -9.62 -7.68
CA ASP A 120 3.59 -9.78 -6.58
C ASP A 120 3.98 -8.95 -5.35
N SER A 121 5.24 -8.53 -5.25
CA SER A 121 5.73 -7.65 -4.18
C SER A 121 5.13 -6.23 -4.21
N PHE A 122 4.42 -5.84 -5.28
CA PHE A 122 3.59 -4.64 -5.27
C PHE A 122 2.31 -4.80 -4.43
N VAL A 123 1.91 -6.04 -4.14
CA VAL A 123 0.73 -6.38 -3.32
C VAL A 123 -0.57 -5.79 -3.88
N ILE A 124 -0.65 -5.55 -5.20
CA ILE A 124 -1.84 -4.96 -5.85
C ILE A 124 -2.99 -5.96 -5.91
N ASN A 125 -2.69 -7.21 -6.32
CA ASN A 125 -3.67 -8.26 -6.50
C ASN A 125 -3.68 -9.19 -5.29
N HIS A 126 -4.32 -8.75 -4.21
CA HIS A 126 -4.38 -9.53 -2.97
C HIS A 126 -5.46 -10.63 -3.02
N SER A 127 -6.67 -10.30 -3.49
CA SER A 127 -7.77 -11.24 -3.71
C SER A 127 -8.91 -10.58 -4.48
N MET A 128 -9.85 -11.37 -5.02
CA MET A 128 -11.04 -10.82 -5.68
C MET A 128 -11.93 -10.05 -4.70
N GLN A 129 -12.00 -10.50 -3.45
CA GLN A 129 -12.76 -9.85 -2.38
C GLN A 129 -12.19 -8.47 -2.06
N TYR A 130 -10.86 -8.34 -2.03
CA TYR A 130 -10.19 -7.06 -1.84
C TYR A 130 -10.56 -6.07 -2.96
N SER A 131 -10.52 -6.52 -4.22
CA SER A 131 -10.89 -5.69 -5.36
C SER A 131 -12.35 -5.25 -5.28
N ILE A 132 -13.27 -6.16 -4.97
CA ILE A 132 -14.70 -5.84 -4.81
C ILE A 132 -14.90 -4.81 -3.70
N ALA A 133 -14.24 -4.98 -2.55
CA ALA A 133 -14.32 -4.02 -1.45
C ALA A 133 -13.78 -2.64 -1.85
N ALA A 134 -12.66 -2.60 -2.58
CA ALA A 134 -12.09 -1.34 -3.06
C ALA A 134 -13.05 -0.62 -4.00
N PHE A 135 -13.59 -1.31 -5.02
CA PHE A 135 -14.57 -0.73 -5.93
C PHE A 135 -15.86 -0.30 -5.22
N ALA A 136 -16.36 -1.09 -4.26
CA ALA A 136 -17.51 -0.71 -3.45
C ALA A 136 -17.25 0.59 -2.68
N SER A 137 -16.07 0.73 -2.06
CA SER A 137 -15.68 1.95 -1.35
C SER A 137 -15.60 3.18 -2.26
N TRP A 138 -15.20 3.00 -3.53
CA TRP A 138 -15.15 4.09 -4.51
C TRP A 138 -16.55 4.49 -4.94
N ILE A 139 -17.44 3.52 -5.19
CA ILE A 139 -18.84 3.77 -5.53
C ILE A 139 -19.53 4.50 -4.37
N GLU A 140 -19.39 4.02 -3.13
CA GLU A 140 -19.91 4.68 -1.92
C GLU A 140 -19.41 6.13 -1.85
N PHE A 141 -18.10 6.35 -2.01
CA PHE A 141 -17.54 7.69 -1.99
C PHE A 141 -18.18 8.61 -3.04
N PHE A 142 -18.25 8.21 -4.30
CA PHE A 142 -18.78 9.07 -5.38
C PHE A 142 -20.29 9.29 -5.27
N VAL A 143 -21.04 8.29 -4.85
CA VAL A 143 -22.49 8.40 -4.59
C VAL A 143 -22.73 9.40 -3.45
N GLU A 144 -22.06 9.24 -2.31
CA GLU A 144 -22.18 10.17 -1.18
C GLU A 144 -21.67 11.57 -1.53
N SER A 145 -20.60 11.66 -2.30
CA SER A 145 -20.04 12.92 -2.78
C SER A 145 -21.02 13.67 -3.72
N TYR A 146 -21.84 12.94 -4.49
CA TYR A 146 -22.85 13.52 -5.37
C TYR A 146 -24.13 13.93 -4.62
N PHE A 147 -24.68 13.06 -3.77
CA PHE A 147 -25.94 13.30 -3.06
C PHE A 147 -25.78 14.09 -1.75
N CYS A 148 -24.68 13.90 -1.04
CA CYS A 148 -24.40 14.46 0.29
C CYS A 148 -23.00 15.10 0.37
N PRO A 149 -22.67 16.09 -0.48
CA PRO A 149 -21.32 16.64 -0.60
C PRO A 149 -20.78 17.24 0.71
N GLU A 150 -21.66 17.77 1.58
CA GLU A 150 -21.26 18.33 2.87
C GLU A 150 -20.57 17.30 3.78
N MET A 151 -20.93 16.02 3.70
CA MET A 151 -20.27 14.97 4.48
C MET A 151 -18.80 14.80 4.08
N LYS A 152 -18.47 15.05 2.80
CA LYS A 152 -17.11 14.92 2.25
C LYS A 152 -16.30 16.21 2.37
N LYS A 153 -16.82 17.26 3.02
CA LYS A 153 -16.08 18.48 3.37
C LYS A 153 -15.50 18.44 4.79
N THR A 154 -15.86 17.43 5.59
CA THR A 154 -15.35 17.28 6.96
C THR A 154 -13.91 16.75 6.96
N TYR A 155 -12.94 17.66 6.81
CA TYR A 155 -11.52 17.31 6.72
C TYR A 155 -10.96 16.66 7.99
N LEU A 156 -11.48 16.99 9.18
CA LEU A 156 -10.96 16.45 10.45
C LEU A 156 -10.90 14.92 10.47
N VAL A 157 -11.98 14.25 10.04
CA VAL A 157 -12.06 12.79 10.01
C VAL A 157 -11.09 12.20 8.98
N SER A 158 -10.99 12.85 7.81
CA SER A 158 -10.04 12.47 6.76
C SER A 158 -8.59 12.67 7.21
N ASP A 159 -8.28 13.73 7.93
CA ASP A 159 -6.93 14.07 8.39
C ASP A 159 -6.48 13.10 9.49
N ILE A 160 -7.37 12.73 10.41
CA ILE A 160 -7.11 11.65 11.38
C ILE A 160 -6.83 10.34 10.63
N GLY A 161 -7.65 10.00 9.64
CA GLY A 161 -7.42 8.81 8.80
C GLY A 161 -6.07 8.85 8.08
N LEU A 162 -5.68 10.00 7.53
CA LEU A 162 -4.38 10.18 6.89
C LEU A 162 -3.22 9.99 7.88
N VAL A 163 -3.30 10.57 9.07
CA VAL A 163 -2.27 10.40 10.12
C VAL A 163 -2.13 8.93 10.48
N ILE A 164 -3.26 8.22 10.66
CA ILE A 164 -3.27 6.78 10.94
C ILE A 164 -2.59 6.00 9.79
N CYS A 165 -2.93 6.29 8.54
CA CYS A 165 -2.31 5.66 7.38
C CYS A 165 -0.80 5.92 7.32
N ILE A 166 -0.34 7.14 7.58
CA ILE A 166 1.09 7.49 7.61
C ILE A 166 1.81 6.72 8.71
N VAL A 167 1.25 6.68 9.92
CA VAL A 167 1.84 5.94 11.04
C VAL A 167 1.92 4.45 10.71
N GLY A 168 0.83 3.85 10.23
CA GLY A 168 0.80 2.44 9.84
C GLY A 168 1.78 2.12 8.71
N GLU A 169 1.91 3.01 7.73
CA GLU A 169 2.86 2.90 6.63
C GLU A 169 4.31 2.90 7.14
N LEU A 170 4.70 3.91 7.90
CA LEU A 170 6.06 4.02 8.46
C LEU A 170 6.42 2.79 9.30
N LEU A 171 5.49 2.38 10.14
CA LEU A 171 5.68 1.27 11.05
C LEU A 171 5.75 -0.06 10.30
N ARG A 172 4.96 -0.26 9.23
CA ARG A 172 5.06 -1.42 8.34
C ARG A 172 6.42 -1.50 7.65
N LYS A 173 6.90 -0.38 7.11
CA LYS A 173 8.21 -0.32 6.44
C LYS A 173 9.35 -0.52 7.43
N ALA A 174 9.25 0.05 8.63
CA ALA A 174 10.21 -0.20 9.70
C ALA A 174 10.25 -1.67 10.12
N ALA A 175 9.10 -2.34 10.19
CA ALA A 175 9.03 -3.78 10.45
C ALA A 175 9.71 -4.59 9.33
N MET A 176 9.40 -4.31 8.05
CA MET A 176 10.07 -4.96 6.91
C MET A 176 11.59 -4.77 6.94
N LEU A 177 12.07 -3.56 7.21
CA LEU A 177 13.50 -3.26 7.31
C LEU A 177 14.16 -3.94 8.51
N THR A 178 13.46 -4.06 9.64
CA THR A 178 13.98 -4.74 10.84
C THR A 178 14.04 -6.26 10.63
N ALA A 179 12.99 -6.84 10.04
CA ALA A 179 12.95 -8.26 9.71
C ALA A 179 13.93 -8.62 8.57
N SER A 180 14.17 -7.70 7.64
CA SER A 180 15.09 -7.80 6.50
C SER A 180 14.94 -9.13 5.74
N SER A 181 15.94 -10.01 5.79
CA SER A 181 15.93 -11.31 5.10
C SER A 181 14.90 -12.29 5.68
N ASN A 182 14.42 -12.04 6.91
CA ASN A 182 13.43 -12.88 7.58
C ASN A 182 11.99 -12.49 7.25
N PHE A 183 11.78 -11.34 6.59
CA PHE A 183 10.47 -10.93 6.12
C PHE A 183 10.10 -11.73 4.87
N ASN A 184 8.86 -12.21 4.78
CA ASN A 184 8.34 -12.76 3.54
C ASN A 184 6.87 -12.38 3.39
N HIS A 185 6.43 -12.07 2.17
CA HIS A 185 5.03 -11.74 1.90
C HIS A 185 4.11 -12.94 2.15
N LEU A 186 4.61 -14.14 1.82
CA LEU A 186 3.95 -15.42 2.01
C LEU A 186 4.40 -16.03 3.33
N VAL A 187 3.43 -16.53 4.11
CA VAL A 187 3.73 -17.31 5.32
C VAL A 187 4.57 -18.53 4.89
N GLN A 188 5.77 -18.64 5.45
CA GLN A 188 6.67 -19.75 5.14
C GLN A 188 6.23 -20.98 5.95
N CYS A 189 5.92 -22.07 5.24
CA CYS A 189 5.59 -23.35 5.86
C CYS A 189 6.82 -24.21 6.18
N GLU A 190 7.99 -23.81 5.70
CA GLU A 190 9.27 -24.49 5.93
C GLU A 190 10.31 -23.47 6.40
N LYS A 191 11.12 -23.86 7.40
CA LYS A 191 12.16 -23.02 7.97
C LYS A 191 13.40 -23.04 7.07
N ALA A 192 13.79 -21.89 6.54
CA ALA A 192 15.08 -21.74 5.89
C ALA A 192 16.21 -21.72 6.95
N ASP A 193 17.38 -22.28 6.62
CA ASP A 193 18.52 -22.40 7.55
C ASP A 193 19.02 -21.04 8.09
N ASP A 194 18.73 -19.94 7.37
CA ASP A 194 19.08 -18.57 7.71
C ASP A 194 17.96 -17.77 8.41
N HIS A 195 16.83 -18.41 8.74
CA HIS A 195 15.68 -17.74 9.35
C HIS A 195 15.88 -17.54 10.87
N VAL A 196 16.09 -16.30 11.28
CA VAL A 196 16.31 -15.89 12.68
C VAL A 196 15.13 -15.08 13.21
N LEU A 197 14.77 -15.33 14.47
CA LEU A 197 13.71 -14.60 15.16
C LEU A 197 14.14 -13.15 15.42
N VAL A 198 13.39 -12.19 14.89
CA VAL A 198 13.65 -10.75 15.06
C VAL A 198 12.78 -10.20 16.19
N THR A 199 13.41 -9.84 17.31
CA THR A 199 12.75 -9.35 18.53
C THR A 199 13.10 -7.90 18.91
N HIS A 200 13.88 -7.21 18.10
CA HIS A 200 14.33 -5.84 18.35
C HIS A 200 13.60 -4.83 17.43
N GLY A 201 13.67 -3.53 17.76
CA GLY A 201 13.00 -2.48 17.00
C GLY A 201 11.47 -2.50 17.18
N VAL A 202 10.71 -2.34 16.10
CA VAL A 202 9.24 -2.29 16.12
C VAL A 202 8.64 -3.61 16.67
N TYR A 203 9.30 -4.73 16.40
CA TYR A 203 8.89 -6.05 16.90
C TYR A 203 9.06 -6.20 18.42
N GLY A 204 9.86 -5.36 19.07
CA GLY A 204 9.93 -5.30 20.54
C GLY A 204 8.70 -4.65 21.20
N ILE A 205 7.83 -3.99 20.39
CA ILE A 205 6.65 -3.28 20.87
C ILE A 205 5.36 -4.01 20.45
N PHE A 206 5.28 -4.52 19.22
CA PHE A 206 4.12 -5.23 18.68
C PHE A 206 4.54 -6.43 17.81
N ARG A 207 3.89 -7.59 17.93
CA ARG A 207 4.20 -8.75 17.07
C ARG A 207 3.78 -8.55 15.60
N HIS A 208 2.69 -7.83 15.33
CA HIS A 208 2.18 -7.60 13.97
C HIS A 208 1.77 -6.14 13.76
N PRO A 209 2.69 -5.26 13.33
CA PRO A 209 2.48 -3.83 13.49
C PRO A 209 1.68 -3.25 12.27
N SER A 210 1.53 -3.98 11.17
CA SER A 210 1.27 -3.45 9.81
C SER A 210 -0.13 -2.92 9.40
N TYR A 211 -1.07 -2.53 10.28
CA TYR A 211 -2.47 -2.28 9.85
C TYR A 211 -3.10 -1.04 10.46
N LEU A 212 -3.86 -0.25 9.67
CA LEU A 212 -5.06 0.53 10.05
C LEU A 212 -5.64 1.37 8.87
N ILE A 213 -6.94 1.69 8.94
CA ILE A 213 -7.92 1.87 7.81
C ILE A 213 -8.42 3.33 7.62
N LEU A 214 -8.93 3.60 6.40
CA LEU A 214 -9.67 4.79 5.94
C LEU A 214 -11.09 4.98 6.51
N ALA A 215 -11.52 6.25 6.61
CA ALA A 215 -12.78 6.66 7.23
C ALA A 215 -13.98 6.74 6.26
N ASN A 216 -14.58 5.60 5.91
CA ASN A 216 -15.93 5.49 5.33
C ASN A 216 -16.83 4.78 6.36
N PRO A 217 -18.00 5.24 6.80
CA PRO A 217 -18.70 4.60 7.94
C PRO A 217 -19.10 3.13 7.71
N ILE A 218 -19.59 2.75 6.53
CA ILE A 218 -19.99 1.36 6.20
C ILE A 218 -18.76 0.53 5.83
N CYS A 219 -17.94 1.05 4.91
CA CYS A 219 -16.68 0.41 4.54
C CYS A 219 -15.70 0.29 5.71
N MET A 220 -15.63 1.23 6.66
CA MET A 220 -14.73 1.15 7.82
C MET A 220 -15.11 0.00 8.73
N LEU A 221 -16.39 -0.20 9.03
CA LEU A 221 -16.82 -1.35 9.83
C LEU A 221 -16.55 -2.66 9.11
N SER A 222 -16.93 -2.75 7.83
CA SER A 222 -16.75 -3.98 7.04
C SER A 222 -15.27 -4.30 6.77
N TYR A 223 -14.45 -3.31 6.43
CA TYR A 223 -12.99 -3.47 6.32
C TYR A 223 -12.37 -3.79 7.67
N THR A 224 -12.80 -3.17 8.77
CA THR A 224 -12.25 -3.47 10.10
C THR A 224 -12.53 -4.91 10.47
N VAL A 225 -13.76 -5.39 10.28
CA VAL A 225 -14.14 -6.78 10.55
C VAL A 225 -13.39 -7.74 9.62
N ALA A 226 -13.36 -7.46 8.31
CA ALA A 226 -12.68 -8.31 7.33
C ALA A 226 -11.17 -8.39 7.59
N CYS A 227 -10.51 -7.26 7.84
CA CYS A 227 -9.11 -7.21 8.23
C CYS A 227 -8.88 -7.95 9.55
N TRP A 228 -9.71 -7.71 10.56
CA TRP A 228 -9.57 -8.36 11.86
C TRP A 228 -9.69 -9.89 11.76
N MET A 229 -10.67 -10.39 11.00
CA MET A 229 -10.85 -11.83 10.76
C MET A 229 -9.65 -12.41 10.00
N PHE A 230 -9.22 -11.75 8.92
CA PHE A 230 -8.06 -12.17 8.13
C PHE A 230 -6.79 -12.24 8.97
N PHE A 231 -6.53 -11.23 9.81
CA PHE A 231 -5.35 -11.23 10.68
C PHE A 231 -5.45 -12.25 11.80
N LYS A 232 -6.63 -12.46 12.38
CA LYS A 232 -6.80 -13.50 13.40
C LYS A 232 -6.42 -14.87 12.86
N GLU A 233 -6.91 -15.20 11.67
CA GLU A 233 -6.60 -16.49 11.02
C GLU A 233 -5.13 -16.60 10.66
N ARG A 234 -4.57 -15.59 9.99
CA ARG A 234 -3.15 -15.57 9.60
C ARG A 234 -2.21 -15.66 10.80
N ILE A 235 -2.43 -14.86 11.84
CA ILE A 235 -1.57 -14.84 13.05
C ILE A 235 -1.63 -16.19 13.75
N THR A 236 -2.80 -16.81 13.83
CA THR A 236 -2.93 -18.14 14.47
C THR A 236 -2.07 -19.18 13.74
N ILE A 237 -2.16 -19.24 12.40
CA ILE A 237 -1.36 -20.17 11.59
C ILE A 237 0.13 -19.83 11.70
N GLU A 238 0.49 -18.56 11.61
CA GLU A 238 1.88 -18.09 11.68
C GLU A 238 2.50 -18.42 13.06
N GLU A 239 1.79 -18.20 14.16
CA GLU A 239 2.26 -18.55 15.51
C GLU A 239 2.39 -20.08 15.72
N ILE A 240 1.51 -20.90 15.13
CA ILE A 240 1.67 -22.37 15.12
C ILE A 240 3.00 -22.76 14.44
N MET A 241 3.28 -22.18 13.27
CA MET A 241 4.52 -22.46 12.55
C MET A 241 5.75 -21.97 13.33
N LEU A 242 5.67 -20.79 13.94
CA LEU A 242 6.76 -20.23 14.75
C LEU A 242 7.02 -21.06 16.02
N LEU A 243 5.99 -21.60 16.66
CA LEU A 243 6.13 -22.56 17.76
C LEU A 243 6.77 -23.87 17.28
N ASN A 244 6.42 -24.38 16.11
CA ASN A 244 7.08 -25.54 15.52
C ASN A 244 8.56 -25.26 15.18
N PHE A 245 8.88 -24.03 14.75
CA PHE A 245 10.23 -23.65 14.32
C PHE A 245 11.19 -23.30 15.47
N PHE A 246 10.67 -22.74 16.57
CA PHE A 246 11.47 -22.16 17.65
C PHE A 246 11.11 -22.68 19.05
N GLY A 247 10.03 -23.46 19.19
CA GLY A 247 9.63 -24.13 20.42
C GLY A 247 9.52 -23.17 21.62
N GLN A 248 10.23 -23.50 22.70
CA GLN A 248 10.18 -22.76 23.96
C GLN A 248 10.62 -21.29 23.82
N GLN A 249 11.54 -20.98 22.89
CA GLN A 249 11.99 -19.61 22.66
C GLN A 249 10.83 -18.71 22.21
N TYR A 250 9.91 -19.24 21.40
CA TYR A 250 8.74 -18.49 20.97
C TYR A 250 7.68 -18.41 22.07
N CYS A 251 7.51 -19.48 22.87
CA CYS A 251 6.62 -19.47 24.04
C CYS A 251 7.03 -18.38 25.04
N ASP A 252 8.32 -18.28 25.38
CA ASP A 252 8.87 -17.25 26.26
C ASP A 252 8.70 -15.83 25.68
N TYR A 253 8.75 -15.71 24.34
CA TYR A 253 8.51 -14.46 23.64
C TYR A 253 7.03 -14.05 23.66
N GLN A 254 6.10 -14.99 23.51
CA GLN A 254 4.65 -14.76 23.59
C GLN A 254 4.21 -14.25 24.97
N GLN A 255 4.93 -14.61 26.04
CA GLN A 255 4.66 -14.11 27.39
C GLN A 255 5.10 -12.66 27.60
N LYS A 256 6.14 -12.21 26.88
CA LYS A 256 6.74 -10.88 27.06
C LYS A 256 6.11 -9.81 26.18
N VAL A 257 5.67 -10.19 24.98
CA VAL A 257 5.14 -9.26 23.97
C VAL A 257 3.67 -9.58 23.71
N ARG A 258 2.85 -8.62 23.26
CA ARG A 258 1.46 -8.88 22.81
C ARG A 258 1.38 -8.87 21.28
N THR A 259 0.37 -9.54 20.71
CA THR A 259 0.10 -9.54 19.25
C THR A 259 0.06 -8.12 18.66
N GLY A 260 -0.50 -7.17 19.42
CA GLY A 260 -0.66 -5.77 19.04
C GLY A 260 -2.02 -5.44 18.42
N LEU A 261 -2.86 -6.46 18.15
CA LEU A 261 -4.22 -6.29 17.67
C LEU A 261 -5.23 -6.58 18.80
N PRO A 262 -6.22 -5.69 19.03
CA PRO A 262 -7.21 -5.91 20.08
C PRO A 262 -8.02 -7.17 19.80
N PHE A 263 -8.25 -7.98 20.84
CA PHE A 263 -9.01 -9.24 20.80
C PHE A 263 -8.41 -10.38 19.96
N ILE A 264 -7.13 -10.28 19.57
CA ILE A 264 -6.41 -11.37 18.90
C ILE A 264 -5.32 -11.88 19.85
N ASP A 265 -5.53 -13.05 20.44
CA ASP A 265 -4.56 -13.66 21.35
C ASP A 265 -3.47 -14.48 20.65
N GLY A 266 -3.68 -14.86 19.38
CA GLY A 266 -2.79 -15.76 18.65
C GLY A 266 -2.97 -17.22 19.05
N TYR A 267 -1.95 -18.05 18.83
CA TYR A 267 -1.93 -19.47 19.21
C TYR A 267 -1.05 -19.67 20.44
N LYS A 268 -1.67 -19.81 21.61
CA LYS A 268 -0.98 -20.01 22.90
C LYS A 268 -1.16 -21.47 23.34
N ILE A 269 -0.08 -22.06 23.84
CA ILE A 269 -0.05 -23.40 24.46
C ILE A 269 -0.09 -23.25 25.98
#